data_AF-A0A2R3ZEK9-F1
#
_entry.id   AF-A0A2R3ZEK9-F1
#
_cell.length_a   1.000
_cell.length_b   1.000
_cell.length_c   1.000
_cell.angle_alpha   90.00
_cell.angle_beta   90.00
_cell.angle_gamma   90.00
#
_symmetry.space_group_name_H-M   'P 1'
#
loop_
_entity.id
_entity.type
_entity.pdbx_description
1 polymer ?
#
loop_
_entity_poly.entity_id
_entity_poly.type
_entity_poly.pdbx_seq_one_letter_code
_entity_poly.pdbx_strand_id
1 'polypeptide(L)' 'PPLTLLLMTSKSLNPALLTTMALASAALGGWMGLNQTQTRKILAFSSISHLGWIAIILVYSPKLALLTFYLYTIMTSA' A
#
# COMPACT_ATOMS: atom_id res chain seq x y z
N PRO A 1 -11.23 8.32 -4.58
CA PRO A 1 -11.24 8.01 -6.04
C PRO A 1 -10.38 6.78 -6.46
N PRO A 2 -9.08 6.67 -6.12
CA PRO A 2 -8.27 5.52 -6.56
C PRO A 2 -8.52 4.26 -5.71
N LEU A 3 -8.67 4.40 -4.37
CA LEU A 3 -8.96 3.27 -3.48
C LEU A 3 -10.33 2.63 -3.76
N THR A 4 -11.33 3.46 -4.11
CA THR A 4 -12.68 3.00 -4.45
C THR A 4 -12.69 2.18 -5.74
N LEU A 5 -11.88 2.55 -6.74
CA LEU A 5 -11.70 1.76 -7.95
C LEU A 5 -11.03 0.41 -7.63
N LEU A 6 -9.98 0.42 -6.82
CA LEU A 6 -9.28 -0.79 -6.39
C LEU A 6 -10.22 -1.75 -5.64
N LEU A 7 -11.09 -1.23 -4.77
CA LEU A 7 -12.12 -2.02 -4.09
C LEU A 7 -13.11 -2.67 -5.07
N MET A 8 -13.56 -1.93 -6.09
CA MET A 8 -14.51 -2.45 -7.08
C MET A 8 -13.90 -3.48 -8.02
N THR A 9 -12.62 -3.32 -8.42
CA THR A 9 -11.94 -4.21 -9.37
C THR A 9 -11.22 -5.38 -8.70
N SER A 10 -11.00 -5.34 -7.38
CA SER A 10 -10.27 -6.38 -6.64
C SER A 10 -10.77 -7.80 -6.84
N LYS A 11 -12.09 -7.99 -6.93
CA LYS A 11 -12.70 -9.30 -7.16
C LYS A 11 -12.48 -9.86 -8.57
N SER A 12 -12.17 -8.99 -9.52
CA SER A 12 -11.90 -9.36 -10.92
C SER A 12 -10.41 -9.53 -11.24
N LEU A 13 -9.52 -9.13 -10.34
CA LEU A 13 -8.07 -9.22 -10.53
C LEU A 13 -7.55 -10.59 -10.06
N ASN A 14 -6.53 -11.12 -10.75
CA ASN A 14 -5.90 -12.37 -10.36
C ASN A 14 -5.17 -12.18 -9.01
N PRO A 15 -5.55 -12.92 -7.95
CA PRO A 15 -4.95 -12.78 -6.63
C PRO A 15 -3.43 -13.01 -6.61
N ALA A 16 -2.92 -13.96 -7.40
CA ALA A 16 -1.49 -14.27 -7.43
C ALA A 16 -0.66 -13.16 -8.09
N LEU A 17 -1.22 -12.48 -9.09
CA LEU A 17 -0.54 -11.34 -9.72
C LEU A 17 -0.58 -10.12 -8.79
N LEU A 18 -1.71 -9.89 -8.11
CA LEU A 18 -1.83 -8.78 -7.17
C LEU A 18 -0.88 -8.92 -5.97
N THR A 19 -0.74 -10.14 -5.42
CA THR A 19 0.16 -10.38 -4.30
C THR A 19 1.63 -10.21 -4.68
N THR A 20 2.05 -10.68 -5.87
CA THR A 20 3.44 -10.51 -6.33
C THR A 20 3.79 -9.04 -6.57
N MET A 21 2.90 -8.27 -7.20
CA MET A 21 3.12 -6.82 -7.37
C MET A 21 3.15 -6.08 -6.03
N ALA A 22 2.28 -6.47 -5.08
CA ALA A 22 2.24 -5.87 -3.76
C ALA A 22 3.49 -6.18 -2.92
N LEU A 23 3.99 -7.42 -2.97
CA LEU A 23 5.26 -7.82 -2.34
C LEU A 23 6.45 -7.05 -2.94
N ALA A 24 6.48 -6.90 -4.27
CA ALA A 24 7.50 -6.08 -4.93
C ALA A 24 7.44 -4.62 -4.46
N SER A 25 6.24 -4.04 -4.34
CA SER A 25 6.04 -2.68 -3.81
C SER A 25 6.54 -2.52 -2.38
N ALA A 26 6.22 -3.49 -1.50
CA ALA A 26 6.67 -3.49 -0.12
C ALA A 26 8.21 -3.61 0.00
N ALA A 27 8.81 -4.51 -0.77
CA ALA A 27 10.25 -4.71 -0.78
C ALA A 27 11.01 -3.49 -1.33
N LEU A 28 10.57 -2.93 -2.47
CA LEU A 28 11.20 -1.76 -3.08
C LEU A 28 11.02 -0.51 -2.22
N GLY A 29 9.82 -0.28 -1.66
CA GLY A 29 9.56 0.85 -0.77
C GLY A 29 10.41 0.79 0.51
N GLY A 30 10.58 -0.40 1.10
CA GLY A 30 11.46 -0.59 2.24
C GLY A 30 12.93 -0.33 1.90
N TRP A 31 13.44 -0.96 0.84
CA TRP A 31 14.86 -0.87 0.48
C TRP A 31 15.29 0.54 0.03
N MET A 32 14.45 1.19 -0.80
CA MET A 32 14.76 2.54 -1.30
C MET A 32 14.61 3.63 -0.22
N GLY A 33 13.83 3.38 0.84
CA GLY A 33 13.65 4.31 1.95
C GLY A 33 14.87 4.41 2.87
N LEU A 34 15.64 3.32 3.04
CA LEU A 34 16.75 3.25 4.00
C LEU A 34 17.91 4.21 3.69
N ASN A 35 18.17 4.49 2.41
CA ASN A 35 19.31 5.32 1.99
C ASN A 35 18.93 6.77 1.68
N GLN A 36 17.79 7.26 2.20
CA GLN A 36 17.34 8.63 1.99
C GLN A 36 17.53 9.46 3.25
N THR A 37 18.10 10.65 3.12
CA THR A 37 18.26 11.62 4.21
C THR A 37 17.11 12.63 4.28
N GLN A 38 16.37 12.80 3.17
CA GLN A 38 15.27 13.75 3.06
C GLN A 38 13.95 13.11 3.53
N THR A 39 13.35 13.65 4.58
CA THR A 39 12.10 13.15 5.18
C THR A 39 10.96 13.02 4.17
N ARG A 40 10.84 13.97 3.23
CA ARG A 40 9.85 13.91 2.14
C ARG A 40 10.00 12.68 1.24
N LYS A 41 11.23 12.24 0.96
CA LYS A 41 11.49 11.03 0.15
C LYS A 41 11.19 9.77 0.97
N ILE A 42 11.56 9.76 2.24
CA ILE A 42 11.25 8.66 3.16
C ILE A 42 9.73 8.44 3.22
N LEU A 43 8.95 9.51 3.37
CA LEU A 43 7.48 9.43 3.38
C LEU A 43 6.92 8.92 2.05
N ALA A 44 7.49 9.34 0.91
CA ALA A 44 7.08 8.82 -0.39
C ALA A 44 7.39 7.32 -0.55
N PHE A 45 8.52 6.82 -0.08
CA PHE A 45 8.83 5.38 -0.10
C PHE A 45 7.98 4.58 0.88
N SER A 46 7.63 5.18 2.03
CA SER A 46 6.68 4.57 2.98
C SER A 46 5.27 4.41 2.39
N SER A 47 4.82 5.34 1.54
CA SER A 47 3.50 5.21 0.91
C SER A 47 3.45 4.07 -0.10
N ILE A 48 4.55 3.84 -0.83
CA ILE A 48 4.70 2.72 -1.76
C ILE A 48 4.62 1.38 -1.02
N SER A 49 5.26 1.25 0.14
CA SER A 49 5.20 0.02 0.92
C SER A 49 3.83 -0.21 1.57
N HIS A 50 3.22 0.82 2.16
CA HIS A 50 1.90 0.74 2.77
C HIS A 50 0.79 0.43 1.75
N LEU A 51 0.86 1.00 0.53
CA LEU A 51 -0.09 0.67 -0.54
C LEU A 51 0.03 -0.80 -0.98
N GLY A 52 1.23 -1.37 -0.97
CA GLY A 52 1.44 -2.81 -1.18
C GLY A 52 0.69 -3.65 -0.15
N TRP A 53 0.85 -3.35 1.14
CA TRP A 53 0.12 -4.06 2.21
C TRP A 53 -1.40 -3.92 2.11
N ILE A 54 -1.89 -2.73 1.77
CA ILE A 54 -3.33 -2.48 1.55
C ILE A 54 -3.84 -3.36 0.41
N ALA A 55 -3.10 -3.47 -0.71
CA ALA A 55 -3.50 -4.30 -1.85
C ALA A 55 -3.62 -5.80 -1.52
N ILE A 56 -2.73 -6.34 -0.68
CA ILE A 56 -2.80 -7.75 -0.22
C ILE A 56 -4.03 -7.97 0.65
N ILE A 57 -4.22 -7.13 1.67
CA ILE A 57 -5.30 -7.29 2.66
C ILE A 57 -6.67 -7.13 1.98
N LEU A 58 -6.76 -6.32 0.93
CA LEU A 58 -8.00 -6.03 0.23
C LEU A 58 -8.63 -7.26 -0.43
N VAL A 59 -7.84 -8.26 -0.85
CA VAL A 59 -8.34 -9.54 -1.39
C VAL A 59 -9.01 -10.38 -0.31
N TYR A 60 -8.47 -10.35 0.92
CA TYR A 60 -8.98 -11.13 2.03
C TYR A 60 -10.15 -10.44 2.73
N SER A 61 -10.02 -9.14 2.99
CA SER A 61 -10.99 -8.38 3.78
C SER A 61 -10.91 -6.87 3.47
N PRO A 62 -11.89 -6.32 2.72
CA PRO A 62 -11.88 -4.91 2.35
C PRO A 62 -12.03 -3.97 3.57
N LYS A 63 -12.65 -4.44 4.66
CA LYS A 63 -12.81 -3.66 5.91
C LYS A 63 -11.47 -3.43 6.62
N LEU A 64 -10.59 -4.43 6.66
CA LEU A 64 -9.25 -4.28 7.23
C LEU A 64 -8.36 -3.40 6.35
N ALA A 65 -8.49 -3.47 5.02
CA ALA A 65 -7.78 -2.59 4.10
C ALA A 65 -8.17 -1.11 4.28
N LEU A 66 -9.45 -0.83 4.55
CA LEU A 66 -9.91 0.52 4.89
C LEU A 66 -9.32 1.00 6.23
N LEU A 67 -9.31 0.14 7.26
CA LEU A 67 -8.73 0.48 8.56
C LEU A 67 -7.24 0.85 8.45
N THR A 68 -6.45 0.04 7.73
CA THR A 68 -5.02 0.30 7.55
C THR A 68 -4.77 1.57 6.74
N PHE A 69 -5.61 1.87 5.74
CA PHE A 69 -5.57 3.14 5.02
C PHE A 69 -5.82 4.33 5.96
N TYR A 70 -6.86 4.29 6.79
CA TYR A 70 -7.14 5.37 7.75
C TYR A 70 -5.99 5.59 8.73
N LEU A 71 -5.47 4.52 9.33
CA LEU A 71 -4.32 4.60 10.23
C LEU A 71 -3.10 5.20 9.54
N TYR A 72 -2.80 4.77 8.32
CA TYR A 72 -1.69 5.33 7.54
C TYR A 72 -1.88 6.83 7.29
N THR A 73 -3.07 7.25 6.83
CA THR A 73 -3.35 8.67 6.56
C THR A 73 -3.17 9.52 7.80
N ILE A 74 -3.62 9.08 8.98
CA ILE A 74 -3.47 9.80 10.25
C ILE A 74 -2.00 9.91 10.66
N MET A 75 -1.21 8.85 10.50
CA MET A 75 0.22 8.87 10.85
C MET A 75 1.03 9.78 9.91
N THR A 76 0.63 9.91 8.64
CA THR A 76 1.33 10.73 7.66
C THR A 76 0.76 12.14 7.50
N SER A 77 -0.40 12.43 8.07
CA SER A 77 -0.98 13.77 8.12
C SER A 77 -0.34 14.56 9.26
N ALA A 78 0.73 15.27 8.93
CA ALA A 78 1.32 16.32 9.75
C ALA A 78 1.22 17.65 9.00
#